data_AF-A0A7X8BSI1-F1
#
_entry.id   AF-A0A7X8BSI1-F1
#
_cell.length_a   1.000
_cell.length_b   1.000
_cell.length_c   1.000
_cell.angle_alpha   90.00
_cell.angle_beta   90.00
_cell.angle_gamma   90.00
#
_symmetry.space_group_name_H-M   'P 1'
#
loop_
_entity.id
_entity.type
_entity.pdbx_description
1 polymer ?
#
loop_
_entity_poly.entity_id
_entity_poly.type
_entity_poly.pdbx_seq_one_letter_code
_entity_poly.pdbx_strand_id
1 'polypeptide(L)'
;MVYKIDEIEGIGPVYGEKLRAVGITSVDKLLERGASKAGRASIAKETEIDEKFILKWTNHADLFRVPGIGPQFSELLEAAGVDTVKELRNRNAENLYAKIQEVNESKSLVRRLPSLAQIKEMIEEAGKLEPAMTY
;
A
#
# COMPACT_ATOMS: atom_id res chain seq x y z
N MET A 1 7.72 8.98 -6.10
CA MET A 1 7.11 8.18 -7.18
C MET A 1 6.16 9.07 -7.98
N VAL A 2 5.64 8.64 -9.14
CA VAL A 2 4.74 9.47 -9.98
C VAL A 2 3.33 8.86 -10.05
N TYR A 3 2.79 8.43 -8.91
CA TYR A 3 1.42 7.92 -8.82
C TYR A 3 0.46 8.98 -8.31
N LYS A 4 -0.66 9.15 -9.01
CA LYS A 4 -1.79 9.96 -8.55
C LYS A 4 -2.49 9.26 -7.39
N ILE A 5 -3.17 10.04 -6.56
CA ILE A 5 -3.86 9.50 -5.40
C ILE A 5 -4.93 8.45 -5.79
N ASP A 6 -5.63 8.67 -6.91
CA ASP A 6 -6.69 7.78 -7.41
C ASP A 6 -6.19 6.42 -7.90
N GLU A 7 -4.88 6.26 -8.07
CA GLU A 7 -4.29 4.98 -8.49
C GLU A 7 -4.22 3.99 -7.34
N ILE A 8 -4.34 4.39 -6.07
CA ILE A 8 -4.44 3.44 -4.97
C ILE A 8 -5.81 2.74 -5.03
N GLU A 9 -5.79 1.40 -5.00
CA GLU A 9 -6.99 0.59 -5.00
C GLU A 9 -7.93 0.97 -3.83
N GLY A 10 -9.20 1.18 -4.16
CA GLY A 10 -10.24 1.55 -3.21
C GLY A 10 -10.42 3.06 -2.94
N ILE A 11 -9.56 3.95 -3.44
CA ILE A 11 -9.80 5.41 -3.34
C ILE A 11 -10.93 5.83 -4.29
N GLY A 12 -10.80 5.52 -5.58
CA GLY A 12 -11.80 5.89 -6.60
C GLY A 12 -12.06 7.41 -6.68
N PRO A 13 -13.02 7.85 -7.51
CA PRO A 13 -13.22 9.27 -7.78
C PRO A 13 -13.71 10.06 -6.55
N VAL A 14 -14.56 9.45 -5.71
CA VAL A 14 -15.20 10.11 -4.57
C VAL A 14 -14.19 10.42 -3.46
N TYR A 15 -13.44 9.43 -2.98
CA TYR A 15 -12.42 9.69 -1.96
C TYR A 15 -11.23 10.45 -2.54
N GLY A 16 -10.90 10.20 -3.81
CA GLY A 16 -9.87 10.94 -4.52
C GLY A 16 -10.15 12.45 -4.54
N GLU A 17 -11.40 12.86 -4.80
CA GLU A 17 -11.78 14.27 -4.76
C GLU A 17 -11.60 14.89 -3.38
N LYS A 18 -12.06 14.21 -2.33
CA LYS A 18 -11.89 14.66 -0.94
C LYS A 18 -10.41 14.81 -0.55
N LEU A 19 -9.57 13.84 -0.90
CA LEU A 19 -8.13 13.89 -0.63
C LEU A 19 -7.44 15.02 -1.41
N ARG A 20 -7.80 15.23 -2.69
CA ARG A 20 -7.28 16.34 -3.48
C ARG A 20 -7.68 17.70 -2.91
N ALA A 21 -8.91 17.84 -2.40
CA ALA A 21 -9.40 19.07 -1.79
C ALA A 21 -8.57 19.51 -0.57
N VAL A 22 -7.94 18.57 0.14
CA VAL A 22 -7.03 18.84 1.27
C VAL A 22 -5.55 18.82 0.87
N GLY A 23 -5.26 18.91 -0.43
CA GLY A 23 -3.90 18.99 -0.99
C GLY A 23 -3.19 17.65 -1.19
N ILE A 24 -3.82 16.51 -0.90
CA ILE A 24 -3.27 15.17 -1.08
C ILE A 24 -3.58 14.70 -2.51
N THR A 25 -2.69 15.04 -3.43
CA THR A 25 -2.88 14.82 -4.88
C THR A 25 -2.14 13.60 -5.43
N SER A 26 -1.28 12.98 -4.62
CA SER A 26 -0.36 11.92 -5.05
C SER A 26 -0.09 10.95 -3.90
N VAL A 27 0.35 9.75 -4.24
CA VAL A 27 0.71 8.70 -3.28
C VAL A 27 1.80 9.17 -2.31
N ASP A 28 2.84 9.85 -2.79
CA ASP A 28 3.93 10.38 -1.95
C ASP A 28 3.40 11.33 -0.86
N LYS A 29 2.53 12.27 -1.23
CA LYS A 29 1.89 13.20 -0.29
C LYS A 29 0.98 12.51 0.72
N LEU A 30 0.29 11.45 0.32
CA LEU A 30 -0.51 10.66 1.25
C LEU A 30 0.41 10.00 2.28
N LEU A 31 1.50 9.38 1.84
CA LEU A 31 2.45 8.75 2.75
C LEU A 31 3.09 9.78 3.69
N GLU A 32 3.52 10.92 3.17
CA GLU A 32 4.12 12.00 3.95
C GLU A 32 3.18 12.50 5.07
N ARG A 33 1.91 12.79 4.72
CA ARG A 33 0.93 13.28 5.72
C ARG A 33 0.37 12.16 6.60
N GLY A 34 0.24 10.95 6.08
CA GLY A 34 -0.45 9.82 6.71
C GLY A 34 0.47 8.85 7.45
N ALA A 35 1.79 9.00 7.38
CA ALA A 35 2.75 8.10 8.03
C ALA A 35 2.52 7.95 9.54
N SER A 36 2.15 9.04 10.21
CA SER A 36 1.88 9.06 11.65
C SER A 36 0.40 8.89 11.99
N LYS A 37 0.12 8.33 13.17
CA LYS A 37 -1.27 8.25 13.68
C LYS A 37 -1.95 9.62 13.77
N ALA A 38 -1.22 10.63 14.25
CA ALA A 38 -1.72 12.00 14.31
C ALA A 38 -2.02 12.56 12.90
N GLY A 39 -1.16 12.26 11.93
CA GLY A 39 -1.34 12.63 10.54
C GLY A 39 -2.62 12.03 9.94
N ARG A 40 -2.84 10.73 10.12
CA ARG A 40 -4.08 10.06 9.66
C ARG A 40 -5.33 10.64 10.32
N ALA A 41 -5.29 10.91 11.62
CA ALA A 41 -6.40 11.55 12.32
C ALA A 41 -6.71 12.95 11.77
N SER A 42 -5.69 13.74 11.40
CA SER A 42 -5.88 15.04 10.73
C SER A 42 -6.54 14.89 9.37
N ILE A 43 -6.05 13.96 8.54
CA ILE A 43 -6.64 13.70 7.22
C ILE A 43 -8.10 13.24 7.37
N ALA A 44 -8.39 12.35 8.31
CA ALA A 44 -9.73 11.85 8.58
C ALA A 44 -10.70 12.98 8.91
N LYS A 45 -10.26 13.91 9.77
CA LYS A 45 -11.03 15.10 10.15
C LYS A 45 -11.24 16.06 8.98
N GLU A 46 -10.21 16.33 8.18
CA GLU A 46 -10.28 17.28 7.06
C GLU A 46 -11.12 16.75 5.88
N THR A 47 -11.15 15.43 5.69
CA THR A 47 -11.81 14.79 4.53
C THR A 47 -13.14 14.12 4.86
N GLU A 48 -13.45 13.97 6.14
CA GLU A 48 -14.57 13.17 6.64
C GLU A 48 -14.54 11.73 6.10
N ILE A 49 -13.33 11.17 6.01
CA ILE A 49 -13.09 9.77 5.65
C ILE A 49 -12.73 9.00 6.92
N ASP A 50 -13.24 7.78 7.06
CA ASP A 50 -12.87 6.90 8.17
C ASP A 50 -11.34 6.67 8.20
N GLU A 51 -10.73 6.85 9.37
CA GLU A 51 -9.29 6.71 9.57
C GLU A 51 -8.77 5.33 9.12
N LYS A 52 -9.61 4.29 9.17
CA LYS A 52 -9.25 2.94 8.69
C LYS A 52 -8.94 2.92 7.20
N PHE A 53 -9.69 3.65 6.38
CA PHE A 53 -9.40 3.74 4.94
C PHE A 53 -8.11 4.50 4.70
N ILE A 54 -7.89 5.60 5.43
CA ILE A 54 -6.66 6.38 5.32
C ILE A 54 -5.45 5.54 5.73
N LEU A 55 -5.55 4.76 6.80
CA LEU A 55 -4.52 3.82 7.21
C LEU A 55 -4.21 2.81 6.10
N LYS A 56 -5.23 2.14 5.56
CA LYS A 56 -5.08 1.19 4.45
C LYS A 56 -4.36 1.81 3.25
N TRP A 57 -4.81 2.98 2.79
CA TRP A 57 -4.19 3.63 1.64
C TRP A 57 -2.79 4.15 1.91
N THR A 58 -2.50 4.59 3.14
CA THR A 58 -1.14 5.00 3.52
C THR A 58 -0.20 3.79 3.58
N ASN A 59 -0.68 2.64 4.07
CA ASN A 59 0.02 1.36 4.04
C ASN A 59 0.37 0.95 2.59
N HIS A 60 -0.59 1.05 1.67
CA HIS A 60 -0.35 0.82 0.24
C HIS A 60 0.66 1.81 -0.35
N ALA A 61 0.57 3.08 0.03
CA ALA A 61 1.51 4.12 -0.38
C ALA A 61 2.95 3.82 0.09
N ASP A 62 3.12 3.24 1.28
CA ASP A 62 4.41 2.73 1.74
C ASP A 62 4.90 1.58 0.85
N LEU A 63 4.04 0.59 0.55
CA LEU A 63 4.39 -0.55 -0.31
C LEU A 63 4.80 -0.15 -1.73
N PHE A 64 4.21 0.90 -2.31
CA PHE A 64 4.56 1.40 -3.65
C PHE A 64 6.03 1.80 -3.79
N ARG A 65 6.70 2.12 -2.68
CA ARG A 65 8.13 2.48 -2.66
C ARG A 65 9.04 1.37 -3.16
N VAL A 66 8.56 0.13 -3.13
CA VAL A 66 9.30 -1.04 -3.60
C VAL A 66 9.09 -1.19 -5.11
N PRO A 67 10.16 -1.20 -5.92
CA PRO A 67 10.06 -1.42 -7.35
C PRO A 67 9.27 -2.69 -7.69
N GLY A 68 8.36 -2.57 -8.66
CA GLY A 68 7.48 -3.68 -9.06
C GLY A 68 6.20 -3.82 -8.22
N ILE A 69 6.04 -3.01 -7.15
CA ILE A 69 4.79 -2.93 -6.41
C ILE A 69 4.00 -1.71 -6.87
N GLY A 70 2.77 -1.97 -7.34
CA GLY A 70 1.80 -0.96 -7.73
C GLY A 70 0.41 -1.29 -7.18
N PRO A 71 -0.65 -0.63 -7.69
CA PRO A 71 -2.00 -0.66 -7.11
C PRO A 71 -2.55 -2.03 -6.75
N GLN A 72 -2.65 -2.91 -7.75
CA GLN A 72 -3.27 -4.22 -7.53
C GLN A 72 -2.39 -5.13 -6.67
N PHE A 73 -1.08 -4.93 -6.71
CA PHE A 73 -0.16 -5.77 -5.97
C PHE A 73 -0.04 -5.36 -4.50
N SER A 74 -0.19 -4.07 -4.16
CA SER A 74 -0.31 -3.66 -2.76
C SER A 74 -1.59 -4.20 -2.13
N GLU A 75 -2.72 -4.19 -2.84
CA GLU A 75 -3.98 -4.80 -2.39
C GLU A 75 -3.82 -6.32 -2.18
N LEU A 76 -3.14 -7.02 -3.11
CA LEU A 76 -2.85 -8.44 -2.95
C LEU A 76 -1.96 -8.75 -1.74
N LEU A 77 -0.93 -7.93 -1.51
CA LEU A 77 -0.03 -8.07 -0.37
C LEU A 77 -0.75 -7.84 0.95
N GLU A 78 -1.56 -6.78 1.06
CA GLU A 78 -2.40 -6.52 2.22
C GLU A 78 -3.36 -7.69 2.46
N ALA A 79 -4.00 -8.20 1.41
CA ALA A 79 -4.88 -9.36 1.51
C ALA A 79 -4.14 -10.66 1.91
N ALA A 80 -2.83 -10.74 1.65
CA ALA A 80 -1.93 -11.79 2.13
C ALA A 80 -1.33 -11.49 3.53
N GLY A 81 -1.77 -10.39 4.16
CA GLY A 81 -1.40 -9.96 5.50
C GLY A 81 -0.08 -9.22 5.57
N VAL A 82 0.34 -8.55 4.49
CA VAL A 82 1.54 -7.70 4.43
C VAL A 82 1.11 -6.26 4.16
N ASP A 83 1.17 -5.43 5.19
CA ASP A 83 0.60 -4.09 5.11
C ASP A 83 1.64 -3.01 4.76
N THR A 84 2.92 -3.24 5.06
CA THR A 84 3.97 -2.21 4.94
C THR A 84 5.29 -2.77 4.43
N VAL A 85 6.18 -1.87 4.01
CA VAL A 85 7.57 -2.18 3.66
C VAL A 85 8.28 -2.84 4.86
N LYS A 86 8.01 -2.34 6.07
CA LYS A 86 8.58 -2.90 7.31
C LYS A 86 8.18 -4.35 7.53
N GLU A 87 6.96 -4.74 7.16
CA GLU A 87 6.54 -6.14 7.22
C GLU A 87 7.11 -6.95 6.07
N LEU A 88 7.04 -6.42 4.84
CA LEU A 88 7.48 -7.11 3.64
C LEU A 88 8.95 -7.55 3.73
N ARG A 89 9.84 -6.66 4.20
CA ARG A 89 11.28 -6.96 4.33
C ARG A 89 11.62 -8.10 5.28
N ASN A 90 10.66 -8.52 6.12
CA ASN A 90 10.83 -9.60 7.09
C ASN A 90 10.13 -10.90 6.67
N ARG A 91 9.52 -10.95 5.48
CA ARG A 91 8.79 -12.13 5.02
C ARG A 91 9.74 -13.20 4.48
N ASN A 92 9.35 -14.45 4.67
CA ASN A 92 9.91 -15.56 3.90
C ASN A 92 9.23 -15.61 2.52
N ALA A 93 10.03 -15.61 1.46
CA ALA A 93 9.52 -15.51 0.09
C ALA A 93 8.63 -16.70 -0.33
N GLU A 94 8.96 -17.93 0.09
CA GLU A 94 8.19 -19.13 -0.28
C GLU A 94 6.83 -19.15 0.42
N ASN A 95 6.81 -18.80 1.70
CA ASN A 95 5.56 -18.69 2.46
C ASN A 95 4.68 -17.56 1.93
N LEU A 96 5.27 -16.40 1.59
CA LEU A 96 4.52 -15.29 1.02
C LEU A 96 3.98 -15.65 -0.37
N TYR A 97 4.78 -16.31 -1.21
CA TYR A 97 4.34 -16.77 -2.54
C TYR A 97 3.14 -17.71 -2.43
N ALA A 98 3.21 -18.73 -1.57
CA ALA A 98 2.09 -19.64 -1.34
C ALA A 98 0.85 -18.89 -0.85
N LYS A 99 1.02 -17.90 0.05
CA LYS A 99 -0.11 -17.14 0.58
C LYS A 99 -0.77 -16.24 -0.47
N ILE A 100 0.01 -15.55 -1.31
CA ILE A 100 -0.57 -14.72 -2.36
C ILE A 100 -1.29 -15.56 -3.43
N GLN A 101 -0.86 -16.80 -3.68
CA GLN A 101 -1.56 -17.73 -4.59
C GLN A 101 -2.94 -18.06 -4.03
N GLU A 102 -3.01 -18.53 -2.77
CA GLU A 102 -4.25 -18.85 -2.07
C GLU A 102 -5.23 -17.65 -2.04
N VAL A 103 -4.71 -16.46 -1.74
CA VAL A 103 -5.51 -15.23 -1.71
C VAL A 103 -6.01 -14.85 -3.10
N ASN A 104 -5.19 -15.00 -4.14
CA ASN A 104 -5.62 -14.62 -5.49
C ASN A 104 -6.56 -15.66 -6.12
N GLU A 105 -6.45 -16.94 -5.76
CA GLU A 105 -7.42 -17.98 -6.13
C GLU A 105 -8.81 -17.66 -5.57
N SER A 106 -8.87 -17.15 -4.34
CA SER A 106 -10.14 -16.81 -3.68
C SER A 106 -10.70 -15.44 -4.07
N LYS A 107 -9.85 -14.43 -4.26
CA LYS A 107 -10.28 -13.03 -4.45
C LYS A 107 -10.06 -12.47 -5.86
N SER A 108 -9.26 -13.12 -6.70
CA SER A 108 -8.96 -12.68 -8.08
C SER A 108 -8.52 -11.21 -8.18
N LEU A 109 -7.63 -10.78 -7.29
CA LEU A 109 -7.17 -9.38 -7.18
C LEU A 109 -6.23 -8.98 -8.33
N VAL A 110 -5.41 -9.91 -8.82
CA VAL A 110 -4.52 -9.70 -9.97
C VAL A 110 -4.78 -10.72 -11.06
N ARG A 111 -4.62 -10.28 -12.32
CA ARG A 111 -4.70 -11.17 -13.49
C ARG A 111 -3.48 -12.08 -13.63
N ARG A 112 -2.31 -11.58 -13.21
CA ARG A 112 -1.03 -12.31 -13.27
C ARG A 112 -0.34 -12.19 -11.93
N LEU A 113 -0.05 -13.34 -11.33
CA LEU A 113 0.75 -13.41 -10.12
C LEU A 113 2.23 -13.12 -10.43
N PRO A 114 2.96 -12.45 -9.52
CA PRO A 114 4.42 -12.39 -9.62
C PRO A 114 5.01 -13.78 -9.47
N SER A 115 6.14 -14.04 -10.09
CA SER A 115 6.93 -15.24 -9.84
C SER A 115 7.55 -15.20 -8.44
N LEU A 116 7.94 -16.37 -7.91
CA LEU A 116 8.72 -16.45 -6.67
C LEU A 116 10.01 -15.61 -6.73
N ALA A 117 10.66 -15.53 -7.89
CA ALA A 117 11.85 -14.71 -8.07
C ALA A 117 11.55 -13.21 -7.90
N GLN A 118 10.44 -12.73 -8.45
CA GLN A 118 10.00 -11.34 -8.28
C GLN A 118 9.65 -11.02 -6.82
N ILE A 119 9.04 -11.97 -6.08
CA ILE A 119 8.79 -11.78 -4.65
C ILE A 119 10.10 -11.68 -3.86
N LYS A 120 11.09 -12.52 -4.17
CA LYS A 120 12.42 -12.45 -3.54
C LYS A 120 13.05 -11.09 -3.76
N GLU A 121 13.02 -10.59 -4.99
CA GLU A 121 13.52 -9.26 -5.36
C GLU A 121 12.79 -8.15 -4.59
N MET A 122 11.46 -8.18 -4.52
CA MET A 122 10.67 -7.19 -3.77
C MET A 122 10.99 -7.19 -2.27
N ILE A 123 11.21 -8.35 -1.67
CA ILE A 123 11.62 -8.46 -0.25
C ILE A 123 13.01 -7.87 -0.05
N GLU A 124 13.95 -8.13 -0.98
CA GLU A 124 15.30 -7.57 -0.94
C GLU A 124 15.27 -6.05 -1.07
N GLU A 125 14.52 -5.52 -2.03
CA GLU A 125 14.32 -4.08 -2.23
C GLU A 125 13.66 -3.42 -1.01
N ALA A 126 12.65 -4.06 -0.42
CA ALA A 126 12.05 -3.60 0.84
C ALA A 126 13.08 -3.56 1.99
N GLY A 127 14.05 -4.47 2.00
CA GLY A 127 15.15 -4.50 2.98
C GLY A 127 16.10 -3.29 2.88
N LYS A 128 16.17 -2.64 1.71
CA LYS A 128 17.02 -1.46 1.46
C LYS A 128 16.34 -0.15 1.87
N LEU A 129 15.05 -0.19 2.20
CA LEU A 129 14.25 0.99 2.51
C LEU A 129 14.12 1.21 4.02
N GLU A 130 14.27 2.46 4.43
CA GLU A 130 13.94 2.89 5.79
C GLU A 130 12.40 2.85 6.01
N PRO A 131 11.92 2.49 7.21
CA PRO A 131 10.50 2.54 7.53
C PRO A 131 9.94 3.96 7.38
N ALA A 132 8.87 4.13 6.59
CA ALA A 132 8.17 5.42 6.52
C ALA A 132 7.00 5.51 7.52
N MET A 133 6.30 4.39 7.76
CA MET A 133 5.18 4.34 8.70
C MET A 133 5.65 4.44 10.16
N THR A 134 5.09 5.39 10.90
CA THR A 134 5.35 5.62 12.32
C THR A 134 4.04 5.44 13.09
N TYR A 135 3.81 4.24 13.63
CA TYR A 135 2.55 3.89 14.32
C TYR A 135 2.43 4.56 15.69
#